data_AF-A0A954BWT6-F1
#
_entry.id   AF-A0A954BWT6-F1
#
_cell.length_a   1.000
_cell.length_b   1.000
_cell.length_c   1.000
_cell.angle_alpha   90.00
_cell.angle_beta   90.00
_cell.angle_gamma   90.00
#
_symmetry.space_group_name_H-M   'P 1'
#
loop_
_entity.id
_entity.type
_entity.pdbx_description
1 polymer ?
#
loop_
_entity_poly.entity_id
_entity_poly.type
_entity_poly.pdbx_seq_one_letter_code
_entity_poly.pdbx_strand_id
1 'polypeptide(L)' 'MKLHLHVGVVETADEITLNEALAVAQCTERVLVRLAPNLAVLECDDAERVVSALEANGLHPKVMR' A
#
# COMPACT_ATOMS: atom_id res chain seq x y z
N MET A 1 -24.89 -2.14 9.61
CA MET A 1 -23.70 -2.78 9.00
C MET A 1 -22.47 -2.01 9.44
N LYS A 2 -21.42 -2.69 9.91
CA LYS A 2 -20.10 -2.08 10.14
C LYS A 2 -19.20 -2.49 8.96
N LEU A 3 -18.73 -1.52 8.19
CA LEU A 3 -17.67 -1.72 7.20
C LEU A 3 -16.34 -1.57 7.94
N HIS A 4 -15.55 -2.64 7.96
CA HIS A 4 -14.18 -2.61 8.45
C HIS A 4 -13.29 -2.33 7.23
N LEU A 5 -12.89 -1.07 7.07
CA LEU A 5 -11.95 -0.64 6.03
C LEU A 5 -10.54 -0.84 6.60
N HIS A 6 -9.70 -1.66 5.99
CA HIS A 6 -8.28 -1.65 6.34
C HIS A 6 -7.60 -0.54 5.53
N VAL A 7 -7.04 0.43 6.23
CA VAL A 7 -6.36 1.57 5.61
C VAL A 7 -4.86 1.41 5.84
N GLY A 8 -4.12 1.19 4.76
CA GLY A 8 -2.66 1.11 4.78
C GLY A 8 -2.02 2.44 4.32
N VAL A 9 -0.89 2.80 4.92
CA VAL A 9 -0.03 3.88 4.41
C VAL A 9 1.20 3.24 3.80
N VAL A 10 1.50 3.58 2.55
CA VAL A 10 2.70 3.15 1.84
C VAL A 10 3.57 4.37 1.58
N GLU A 11 4.68 4.43 2.30
CA GLU A 11 5.75 5.41 2.12
C GLU A 11 6.95 4.70 1.48
N THR A 12 7.52 5.30 0.44
CA THR A 12 8.68 4.78 -0.30
C THR A 12 9.73 5.86 -0.50
N ALA A 13 10.89 5.49 -1.07
CA ALA A 13 11.98 6.44 -1.32
C ALA A 13 11.64 7.48 -2.40
N ASP A 14 10.87 7.08 -3.41
CA ASP A 14 10.51 7.91 -4.55
C ASP A 14 9.21 7.45 -5.21
N GLU A 15 8.70 8.24 -6.15
CA GLU A 15 7.45 7.96 -6.85
C GLU A 15 7.50 6.70 -7.72
N ILE A 16 8.66 6.35 -8.27
CA ILE A 16 8.82 5.18 -9.13
C ILE A 16 8.64 3.93 -8.27
N THR A 17 9.34 3.87 -7.14
CA THR A 17 9.25 2.80 -6.14
C THR A 17 7.83 2.66 -5.61
N LEU A 18 7.12 3.77 -5.38
CA LEU A 18 5.72 3.73 -4.99
C LEU A 18 4.86 3.06 -6.08
N ASN A 19 5.02 3.47 -7.33
CA ASN A 19 4.23 2.91 -8.42
C ASN A 19 4.51 1.42 -8.64
N GLU A 20 5.76 0.99 -8.49
CA GLU A 20 6.15 -0.43 -8.50
C GLU A 20 5.48 -1.20 -7.35
N ALA A 21 5.51 -0.64 -6.13
CA ALA A 21 4.85 -1.23 -4.97
C ALA A 21 3.34 -1.42 -5.18
N LEU A 22 2.66 -0.41 -5.72
CA LEU A 22 1.23 -0.48 -6.02
C LEU A 22 0.91 -1.54 -7.08
N ALA A 23 1.78 -1.69 -8.10
CA ALA A 23 1.61 -2.71 -9.13
C ALA A 23 1.85 -4.14 -8.59
N VAL A 24 2.90 -4.32 -7.78
CA VAL A 24 3.31 -5.59 -7.20
C VAL A 24 2.28 -6.14 -6.23
N ALA A 25 1.74 -5.28 -5.38
CA ALA A 25 0.81 -5.72 -4.35
C ALA A 25 -0.51 -6.26 -4.95
N GLN A 26 -0.66 -6.22 -6.30
CA GLN A 26 -1.85 -6.59 -7.06
C GLN A 26 -3.11 -6.13 -6.37
N CYS A 27 -2.97 -4.97 -5.75
CA CYS A 27 -3.98 -4.33 -5.01
C CYS A 27 -4.97 -3.91 -6.07
N THR A 28 -6.07 -4.64 -6.19
CA THR A 28 -7.32 -4.16 -6.82
C THR A 28 -7.89 -2.95 -6.07
N GLU A 29 -7.04 -2.26 -5.31
CA GLU A 29 -7.32 -1.31 -4.26
C GLU A 29 -7.31 0.07 -4.85
N ARG A 30 -8.32 0.84 -4.45
CA ARG A 30 -8.33 2.26 -4.71
C ARG A 30 -7.25 2.89 -3.84
N VAL A 31 -6.31 3.57 -4.48
CA VAL A 31 -5.57 4.64 -3.82
C VAL A 31 -6.61 5.65 -3.34
N LEU A 32 -6.83 5.71 -2.03
CA LEU A 32 -7.79 6.62 -1.41
C LEU A 32 -7.29 8.06 -1.53
N VAL A 33 -5.99 8.25 -1.34
CA VAL A 33 -5.35 9.55 -1.42
C VAL A 33 -3.86 9.41 -1.71
N ARG A 34 -3.32 10.30 -2.55
CA ARG A 34 -1.87 10.55 -2.64
C ARG A 34 -1.54 11.77 -1.82
N LEU A 35 -0.73 11.59 -0.78
CA LEU A 35 -0.29 12.68 0.10
C LEU A 35 0.99 13.34 -0.42
N ALA A 36 1.84 12.55 -1.09
CA ALA A 36 3.06 12.99 -1.75
C ALA A 36 3.39 12.05 -2.93
N PRO A 37 4.34 12.39 -3.81
CA PRO A 37 4.72 11.51 -4.93
C PRO A 37 5.16 10.11 -4.49
N ASN A 38 5.75 9.99 -3.30
CA ASN A 38 6.26 8.76 -2.70
C ASN A 38 5.39 8.21 -1.55
N LEU A 39 4.20 8.79 -1.33
CA LEU A 39 3.31 8.45 -0.22
C LEU A 39 1.85 8.31 -0.67
N ALA A 40 1.29 7.11 -0.51
CA ALA A 40 -0.11 6.82 -0.79
C ALA A 40 -0.82 6.16 0.39
N VAL A 41 -2.12 6.42 0.48
CA VAL A 41 -3.05 5.75 1.39
C VAL A 41 -3.90 4.78 0.57
N LEU A 42 -3.94 3.53 1.01
CA LEU A 42 -4.59 2.42 0.31
C LEU A 42 -5.75 1.89 1.13
N GLU A 43 -6.84 1.57 0.43
CA GLU A 43 -7.93 0.77 0.95
C GLU A 43 -7.65 -0.70 0.63
N CYS A 44 -7.34 -1.50 1.65
CA CYS A 44 -7.04 -2.90 1.50
C CYS A 44 -8.17 -3.76 2.07
N ASP A 45 -8.43 -4.91 1.46
CA ASP A 45 -9.28 -5.94 2.08
C ASP A 45 -8.47 -6.80 3.07
N ASP A 46 -7.18 -6.98 2.81
CA ASP A 46 -6.26 -7.81 3.60
C ASP A 46 -4.86 -7.17 3.65
N ALA A 47 -4.62 -6.41 4.72
CA ALA A 47 -3.35 -5.71 4.91
C ALA A 47 -2.15 -6.67 5.08
N GLU A 48 -2.34 -7.90 5.59
CA GLU A 48 -1.23 -8.83 5.77
C GLU A 48 -0.74 -9.37 4.44
N ARG A 49 -1.68 -9.71 3.55
CA ARG A 49 -1.36 -10.15 2.19
C ARG A 49 -0.59 -9.08 1.41
N VAL A 50 -1.00 -7.82 1.53
CA VAL A 50 -0.33 -6.68 0.88
C VAL A 50 1.10 -6.51 1.39
N VAL A 51 1.30 -6.55 2.72
CA VAL A 51 2.63 -6.49 3.31
C VAL A 51 3.51 -7.65 2.83
N SER A 52 3.02 -8.89 2.86
CA SER A 52 3.78 -10.05 2.39
C SER A 52 4.15 -9.98 0.90
N ALA A 53 3.25 -9.47 0.05
CA ALA A 53 3.53 -9.31 -1.37
C ALA A 53 4.62 -8.25 -1.63
N LEU A 54 4.59 -7.15 -0.87
CA LEU A 54 5.58 -6.09 -0.94
C LEU A 54 6.95 -6.59 -0.44
N GLU A 55 7.00 -7.25 0.71
CA GLU A 55 8.24 -7.83 1.25
C GLU A 55 8.87 -8.87 0.32
N ALA A 56 8.04 -9.71 -0.33
CA ALA A 56 8.51 -10.71 -1.31
C ALA A 56 9.21 -10.08 -2.53
N ASN A 57 8.96 -8.80 -2.81
CA ASN A 57 9.57 -8.05 -3.90
C ASN A 57 10.64 -7.06 -3.41
N GLY A 58 11.08 -7.17 -2.15
CA GLY A 58 12.11 -6.30 -1.57
C GLY A 58 11.63 -4.88 -1.27
N LEU A 59 10.32 -4.67 -1.23
CA LEU A 59 9.71 -3.40 -0.89
C LEU A 59 9.32 -3.42 0.58
N HIS A 60 9.79 -2.42 1.34
CA HIS A 60 9.57 -2.33 2.79
C HIS A 60 8.67 -1.14 3.12
N PRO A 61 7.36 -1.23 2.85
CA PRO A 61 6.42 -0.17 3.18
C PRO A 61 6.35 0.03 4.70
N LYS A 62 6.33 1.28 5.14
CA LYS A 62 6.10 1.61 6.55
C LYS A 62 4.61 1.54 6.87
N VAL A 63 4.09 0.33 7.04
CA VAL A 63 2.69 0.11 7.42
C VAL A 63 2.53 0.33 8.93
N MET A 64 1.77 1.36 9.32
CA MET A 64 1.35 1.54 10.71
C MET A 64 0.04 0.78 10.95
N ARG A 65 0.09 -0.30 11.74
CA ARG A 65 -1.08 -1.07 12.22
C ARG A 65 -1.79 -0.34 13.36
#